data_AF-A0A257ME82-F1
#
_entry.id   AF-A0A257ME82-F1
#
_cell.length_a   1.000
_cell.length_b   1.000
_cell.length_c   1.000
_cell.angle_alpha   90.00
_cell.angle_beta   90.00
_cell.angle_gamma   90.00
#
_symmetry.space_group_name_H-M   'P 1'
#
loop_
_entity.id
_entity.type
_entity.pdbx_description
1 polymer ?
#
loop_
_entity_poly.entity_id
_entity_poly.type
_entity_poly.pdbx_seq_one_letter_code
_entity_poly.pdbx_strand_id
1 'polypeptide(L)'
;MELVYTYPMESSKEMLKMLDEEFWKRLGPTVRECKAMGLEKDGMCLYIKARDELAAEAGKLLAETAAKELKGEEGERLLKAFRDEAEAAEAGMGAMFG
;
A
#
# COMPACT_ATOMS: atom_id res chain seq x y z
N MET A 1 -12.13 -4.82 2.65
CA MET A 1 -11.44 -5.04 1.36
C MET A 1 -9.97 -4.68 1.48
N GLU A 2 -9.13 -5.46 0.81
CA GLU A 2 -7.71 -5.23 0.71
C GLU A 2 -7.43 -4.89 -0.76
N LEU A 3 -6.81 -3.73 -0.99
CA LEU A 3 -6.46 -3.26 -2.33
C LEU A 3 -4.96 -3.04 -2.39
N VAL A 4 -4.36 -3.46 -3.51
CA VAL A 4 -2.95 -3.20 -3.80
C VAL A 4 -2.80 -2.47 -5.11
N TYR A 5 -1.96 -1.45 -5.09
CA TYR A 5 -1.64 -0.61 -6.23
C TYR A 5 -0.12 -0.49 -6.37
N THR A 6 0.31 -0.10 -7.56
CA THR A 6 1.71 0.22 -7.84
C THR A 6 1.77 1.52 -8.62
N TYR A 7 2.78 2.33 -8.36
CA TYR A 7 3.00 3.55 -9.09
C TYR A 7 4.50 3.77 -9.32
N PRO A 8 4.86 4.44 -10.43
CA PRO A 8 6.26 4.72 -10.73
C PRO A 8 6.86 5.69 -9.70
N MET A 9 8.16 5.57 -9.46
CA MET A 9 8.85 6.35 -8.44
C MET A 9 8.77 7.88 -8.70
N GLU A 10 8.63 8.29 -9.96
CA GLU A 10 8.43 9.69 -10.36
C GLU A 10 7.18 10.31 -9.71
N SER A 11 6.08 9.57 -9.63
CA SER A 11 4.83 10.02 -9.04
C SER A 11 4.82 9.87 -7.51
N SER A 12 5.86 9.29 -6.92
CA SER A 12 5.91 9.00 -5.47
C SER A 12 5.75 10.24 -4.61
N LYS A 13 6.34 11.36 -5.01
CA LYS A 13 6.23 12.61 -4.26
C LYS A 13 4.79 13.14 -4.23
N GLU A 14 4.06 13.05 -5.33
CA GLU A 14 2.66 13.49 -5.43
C GLU A 14 1.74 12.52 -4.69
N MET A 15 1.97 11.22 -4.87
CA MET A 15 1.25 10.17 -4.16
C MET A 15 1.40 10.31 -2.65
N LEU A 16 2.61 10.48 -2.12
CA LEU A 16 2.84 10.65 -0.69
C LEU A 16 2.15 11.90 -0.11
N LYS A 17 2.08 12.99 -0.88
CA LYS A 17 1.34 14.19 -0.46
C LYS A 17 -0.16 13.93 -0.36
N MET A 18 -0.73 13.28 -1.36
CA MET A 18 -2.14 12.86 -1.34
C MET A 18 -2.38 11.91 -0.16
N LEU A 19 -1.52 10.90 0.04
CA LEU A 19 -1.64 9.94 1.14
C LEU A 19 -1.44 10.56 2.54
N ASP A 20 -0.93 11.80 2.62
CA ASP A 20 -0.85 12.55 3.87
C ASP A 20 -2.17 13.27 4.25
N GLU A 21 -3.17 13.29 3.36
CA GLU A 21 -4.46 13.86 3.69
C GLU A 21 -5.21 13.04 4.76
N GLU A 22 -6.12 13.71 5.50
CA GLU A 22 -6.86 13.08 6.60
C GLU A 22 -7.64 11.83 6.17
N PHE A 23 -8.19 11.83 4.95
CA PHE A 23 -8.86 10.66 4.38
C PHE A 23 -7.94 9.44 4.39
N TRP A 24 -6.75 9.57 3.82
CA TRP A 24 -5.78 8.50 3.72
C TRP A 24 -5.21 8.13 5.08
N LYS A 25 -4.87 9.10 5.94
CA LYS A 25 -4.44 8.84 7.32
C LYS A 25 -5.45 7.99 8.10
N ARG A 26 -6.75 8.16 7.85
CA ARG A 26 -7.81 7.32 8.45
C ARG A 26 -7.85 5.90 7.88
N LEU A 27 -7.41 5.69 6.64
CA LEU A 27 -7.31 4.38 6.00
C LEU A 27 -6.02 3.63 6.40
N GLY A 28 -4.98 4.36 6.78
CA GLY A 28 -3.65 3.79 7.08
C GLY A 28 -3.00 3.09 5.87
N PRO A 29 -2.95 3.71 4.67
CA PRO A 29 -2.29 3.14 3.52
C PRO A 29 -0.82 2.87 3.82
N THR A 30 -0.34 1.69 3.44
CA THR A 30 1.07 1.32 3.59
C THR A 30 1.75 1.45 2.25
N VAL A 31 2.83 2.24 2.21
CA VAL A 31 3.65 2.43 1.00
C VAL A 31 5.01 1.78 1.22
N ARG A 32 5.40 0.89 0.30
CA ARG A 32 6.70 0.23 0.28
C ARG A 32 7.28 0.16 -1.11
N GLU A 33 8.59 0.03 -1.21
CA GLU A 33 9.23 -0.21 -2.50
C GLU A 33 8.85 -1.61 -3.02
N CYS A 34 8.43 -1.71 -4.28
CA CYS A 34 8.03 -3.01 -4.82
C CYS A 34 9.17 -4.04 -4.76
N LYS A 35 10.41 -3.59 -4.95
CA LYS A 35 11.62 -4.41 -4.75
C LYS A 35 11.77 -4.94 -3.32
N ALA A 36 11.43 -4.15 -2.30
CA ALA A 36 11.49 -4.59 -0.90
C ALA A 36 10.44 -5.69 -0.61
N MET A 37 9.31 -5.65 -1.32
CA MET A 37 8.25 -6.66 -1.22
C MET A 37 8.54 -7.92 -2.05
N GLY A 38 9.71 -8.02 -2.69
CA GLY A 38 10.08 -9.15 -3.53
C GLY A 38 9.47 -9.13 -4.94
N LEU A 39 8.95 -7.98 -5.39
CA LEU A 39 8.57 -7.79 -6.79
C LEU A 39 9.75 -7.23 -7.59
N GLU A 40 10.03 -7.83 -8.75
CA GLU A 40 11.01 -7.33 -9.73
C GLU A 40 10.46 -6.12 -10.52
N LYS A 41 9.78 -5.20 -9.82
CA LYS A 41 9.21 -3.97 -10.39
C LYS A 41 9.88 -2.76 -9.76
N ASP A 42 10.31 -1.83 -10.62
CA ASP A 42 10.78 -0.52 -10.20
C ASP A 42 9.59 0.40 -9.89
N GLY A 43 9.57 0.97 -8.69
CA GLY A 43 8.51 1.84 -8.21
C GLY A 43 8.06 1.51 -6.80
N MET A 44 6.96 2.12 -6.41
CA MET A 44 6.36 1.96 -5.10
C MET A 44 5.08 1.14 -5.20
N CYS A 45 4.91 0.30 -4.21
CA CYS A 45 3.76 -0.53 -3.96
C CYS A 45 2.95 0.09 -2.82
N LEU A 46 1.65 0.14 -2.99
CA LEU A 46 0.69 0.74 -2.08
C LEU A 46 -0.32 -0.32 -1.68
N TYR A 47 -0.51 -0.47 -0.38
CA TYR A 47 -1.49 -1.37 0.21
C TYR A 47 -2.49 -0.58 1.02
N ILE A 48 -3.78 -0.83 0.80
CA ILE A 48 -4.89 -0.16 1.46
C ILE A 48 -5.84 -1.21 2.02
N LYS A 49 -6.09 -1.14 3.33
CA LYS A 49 -7.08 -1.97 4.01
C LYS A 49 -8.23 -1.11 4.49
N ALA A 50 -9.34 -1.16 3.78
CA ALA A 50 -10.50 -0.31 4.06
C ALA A 50 -11.82 -1.07 3.91
N ARG A 51 -12.91 -0.50 4.43
CA ARG A 51 -14.28 -1.00 4.16
C ARG A 51 -14.68 -0.69 2.72
N ASP A 52 -15.61 -1.45 2.14
CA ASP A 52 -16.07 -1.31 0.74
C ASP A 52 -16.32 0.14 0.31
N GLU A 53 -17.03 0.92 1.14
CA GLU A 53 -17.36 2.32 0.85
C GLU A 53 -16.10 3.21 0.69
N LEU A 54 -15.14 3.06 1.59
CA LEU A 54 -13.88 3.82 1.59
C LEU A 54 -12.90 3.31 0.53
N ALA A 55 -12.89 2.00 0.31
CA ALA A 55 -12.09 1.34 -0.71
C ALA A 55 -12.52 1.81 -2.12
N ALA A 56 -13.83 1.96 -2.35
CA ALA A 56 -14.36 2.47 -3.61
C ALA A 56 -13.97 3.94 -3.85
N GLU A 57 -14.00 4.78 -2.81
CA GLU A 57 -13.58 6.18 -2.90
C GLU A 57 -12.08 6.33 -3.12
N ALA A 58 -11.27 5.58 -2.36
CA ALA A 58 -9.83 5.48 -2.56
C ALA A 58 -9.48 5.02 -3.99
N GLY A 59 -10.18 4.00 -4.50
CA GLY A 59 -9.99 3.51 -5.86
C GLY A 59 -10.29 4.57 -6.92
N LYS A 60 -11.30 5.43 -6.72
CA LYS A 60 -11.59 6.55 -7.62
C LYS A 60 -10.47 7.59 -7.62
N LEU A 61 -10.01 7.99 -6.44
CA LEU A 61 -8.90 8.96 -6.31
C LEU A 61 -7.63 8.42 -6.97
N LEU A 62 -7.31 7.14 -6.72
CA LEU A 62 -6.14 6.50 -7.31
C LEU A 62 -6.26 6.34 -8.83
N ALA A 63 -7.47 6.14 -9.37
CA ALA A 63 -7.69 6.06 -10.80
C ALA A 63 -7.40 7.38 -11.54
N GLU A 64 -7.44 8.52 -10.84
CA GLU A 64 -7.01 9.82 -11.37
C GLU A 64 -5.49 10.04 -11.28
N THR A 65 -4.74 9.06 -10.76
CA THR A 65 -3.28 9.13 -10.60
C THR A 65 -2.55 8.10 -11.47
N ALA A 66 -1.21 8.06 -11.33
CA ALA A 66 -0.37 7.04 -11.95
C ALA A 66 -0.46 5.66 -11.25
N ALA A 67 -1.29 5.51 -10.22
CA ALA A 67 -1.47 4.24 -9.50
C ALA A 67 -2.23 3.22 -10.35
N LYS A 68 -1.61 2.05 -10.52
CA LYS A 68 -2.16 0.89 -11.20
C LYS A 68 -2.49 -0.19 -10.19
N GLU A 69 -3.75 -0.58 -10.18
CA GLU A 69 -4.21 -1.70 -9.36
C GLU A 69 -3.51 -3.00 -9.78
N LEU A 70 -2.99 -3.73 -8.79
CA LEU A 70 -2.45 -5.07 -8.99
C LEU A 70 -3.54 -6.09 -8.66
N LYS A 71 -3.86 -6.96 -9.60
CA LYS A 71 -4.84 -8.04 -9.44
C LYS A 71 -4.23 -9.38 -9.85
N GLY A 72 -4.82 -10.47 -9.36
CA GLY A 72 -4.34 -11.83 -9.60
C GLY A 72 -3.12 -12.19 -8.76
N GLU A 73 -2.31 -13.12 -9.25
CA GLU A 73 -1.23 -13.76 -8.48
C GLU A 73 -0.17 -12.77 -7.98
N GLU A 74 0.18 -11.74 -8.78
CA GLU A 74 1.11 -10.69 -8.36
C GLU A 74 0.56 -9.87 -7.19
N GLY A 75 -0.74 -9.56 -7.23
CA GLY A 75 -1.41 -8.80 -6.16
C GLY A 75 -1.50 -9.63 -4.87
N GLU A 76 -1.80 -10.92 -4.96
CA GLU A 76 -1.85 -11.82 -3.80
C GLU A 76 -0.47 -11.98 -3.14
N ARG A 77 0.60 -12.10 -3.93
CA ARG A 77 1.97 -12.15 -3.40
C ARG A 77 2.31 -10.86 -2.66
N LEU A 78 2.00 -9.72 -3.26
CA LEU A 78 2.25 -8.41 -2.67
C LEU A 78 1.45 -8.22 -1.37
N LEU A 79 0.16 -8.57 -1.38
CA LEU A 79 -0.71 -8.55 -0.20
C LEU A 79 -0.13 -9.37 0.95
N LYS A 80 0.32 -10.59 0.65
CA LYS A 80 0.94 -11.47 1.63
C LYS A 80 2.22 -10.83 2.19
N ALA A 81 3.07 -10.28 1.33
CA ALA A 81 4.31 -9.64 1.76
C ALA A 81 4.04 -8.40 2.65
N PHE A 82 3.03 -7.59 2.34
CA PHE A 82 2.64 -6.46 3.19
C PHE A 82 2.11 -6.92 4.54
N ARG A 83 1.32 -7.98 4.57
CA ARG A 83 0.81 -8.55 5.82
C ARG A 83 1.94 -9.12 6.67
N ASP A 84 2.86 -9.85 6.06
CA ASP A 84 4.02 -10.43 6.74
C ASP A 84 4.93 -9.33 7.32
N GLU A 85 5.17 -8.25 6.57
CA GLU A 85 5.94 -7.10 7.08
C GLU A 85 5.20 -6.36 8.20
N ALA A 86 3.89 -6.16 8.08
CA ALA A 86 3.08 -5.55 9.13
C ALA A 86 3.09 -6.40 10.41
N GLU A 87 2.89 -7.71 10.30
CA GLU A 87 2.98 -8.66 11.41
C GLU A 87 4.39 -8.70 12.01
N ALA A 88 5.44 -8.65 11.19
CA ALA A 88 6.82 -8.60 11.65
C ALA A 88 7.17 -7.28 12.34
N ALA A 89 6.62 -6.15 11.88
CA ALA A 89 6.77 -4.86 12.54
C ALA A 89 6.03 -4.82 13.89
N GLU A 90 4.82 -5.38 13.96
CA GLU A 90 4.05 -5.52 15.20
C GLU A 90 4.72 -6.50 16.19
N ALA A 91 5.23 -7.63 15.71
CA ALA A 91 5.94 -8.63 16.51
C ALA A 91 7.34 -8.16 16.94
N GLY A 92 8.02 -7.37 16.10
CA GLY A 92 9.33 -6.77 16.39
C GLY A 92 9.27 -5.64 17.40
N MET A 93 8.17 -4.86 17.44
CA MET A 93 7.97 -3.82 18.45
C MET A 93 7.52 -4.37 19.82
N GLY A 94 6.95 -5.57 19.87
CA GLY A 94 6.59 -6.24 21.14
C GLY A 94 7.78 -6.80 21.93
N ALA A 95 8.94 -7.01 21.28
CA ALA A 95 10.10 -7.67 21.91
C ALA A 95 11.15 -6.70 22.48
N MET A 96 11.04 -5.38 22.24
CA MET A 96 12.00 -4.39 22.75
C MET A 96 11.49 -3.55 23.94
N PHE A 97 10.26 -3.81 24.42
CA PHE A 97 9.72 -3.23 25.66
C PHE A 97 9.12 -4.34 26.55
N GLY A 98 9.93 -5.36 26.86
CA GLY A 98 9.65 -6.40 27.85
C GLY A 98 10.78 -6.49 28.86
#